data_AF-A0A4P5RI54-F1
#
_entry.id   AF-A0A4P5RI54-F1
#
_cell.length_a   1.000
_cell.length_b   1.000
_cell.length_c   1.000
_cell.angle_alpha   90.00
_cell.angle_beta   90.00
_cell.angle_gamma   90.00
#
_symmetry.space_group_name_H-M   'P 1'
#
loop_
_entity.id
_entity.type
_entity.pdbx_description
1 polymer ?
#
loop_
_entity_poly.entity_id
_entity_poly.type
_entity_poly.pdbx_seq_one_letter_code
_entity_poly.pdbx_strand_id
1 'polypeptide(L)' 'MAGALILVVILLAFPVLVGLGTAVIAAVLGESLHRDARVRNEASELLELNT' A
#
# COMPACT_ATOMS: atom_id res chain seq x y z
N MET A 1 -9.36 -16.57 32.64
CA MET A 1 -9.05 -15.12 32.64
C MET A 1 -8.18 -14.71 31.45
N ALA A 2 -7.06 -15.38 31.17
CA ALA A 2 -6.14 -15.00 30.07
C ALA A 2 -6.80 -14.87 28.69
N GLY A 3 -7.68 -15.81 28.32
CA GLY A 3 -8.37 -15.77 27.02
C GLY A 3 -9.24 -14.52 26.80
N ALA A 4 -9.93 -14.05 27.85
CA ALA A 4 -10.73 -12.83 27.77
C ALA A 4 -9.85 -11.58 27.57
N LEU A 5 -8.68 -11.55 28.22
CA LEU A 5 -7.72 -10.46 28.07
C LEU A 5 -7.18 -10.37 26.63
N ILE A 6 -6.86 -11.52 26.03
CA ILE A 6 -6.39 -11.62 24.65
C ILE A 6 -7.46 -11.09 23.68
N LEU A 7 -8.73 -11.45 23.89
CA LEU A 7 -9.83 -10.96 23.04
C LEU A 7 -9.99 -9.44 23.11
N VAL A 8 -9.86 -8.85 24.30
CA VAL A 8 -9.94 -7.38 24.47
C VAL A 8 -8.80 -6.69 23.72
N VAL A 9 -7.57 -7.21 23.83
CA VAL A 9 -6.41 -6.65 23.11
C VAL A 9 -6.62 -6.73 21.60
N ILE A 10 -7.09 -7.87 21.08
CA ILE A 10 -7.36 -8.04 19.66
C ILE A 10 -8.46 -7.08 19.19
N LEU A 11 -9.55 -6.95 19.95
CA LEU A 11 -10.68 -6.08 19.59
C LEU A 11 -10.25 -4.61 19.47
N LEU A 12 -9.37 -4.15 20.37
CA LEU A 12 -8.85 -2.78 20.34
C LEU A 12 -7.80 -2.58 19.23
N ALA A 13 -6.97 -3.59 18.97
CA ALA A 13 -5.93 -3.51 17.93
C ALA A 13 -6.50 -3.62 16.51
N PHE A 14 -7.55 -4.42 16.31
CA PHE A 14 -8.14 -4.72 15.01
C PHE A 14 -8.50 -3.49 14.16
N PRO A 15 -9.24 -2.47 14.66
CA PRO A 15 -9.59 -1.31 13.84
C PRO A 15 -8.36 -0.50 13.43
N VAL A 16 -7.33 -0.45 14.27
CA VAL A 16 -6.08 0.25 13.96
C VAL A 16 -5.29 -0.51 12.91
N LEU A 17 -5.16 -1.83 13.06
CA LEU A 17 -4.44 -2.69 12.13
C LEU A 17 -5.12 -2.72 10.75
N VAL A 18 -6.44 -2.80 10.70
CA VAL A 18 -7.19 -2.81 9.43
C VAL A 18 -7.22 -1.41 8.82
N GLY A 19 -7.52 -0.38 9.61
CA GLY A 19 -7.58 1.01 9.15
C GLY A 19 -6.24 1.52 8.60
N LEU A 20 -5.15 1.31 9.33
CA LEU A 20 -3.81 1.75 8.89
C LEU A 20 -3.12 0.74 7.97
N GLY A 21 -3.40 -0.56 8.11
CA GLY A 21 -2.78 -1.59 7.26
C GLY A 21 -3.11 -1.41 5.78
N THR A 22 -4.32 -0.98 5.46
CA THR A 22 -4.71 -0.66 4.07
C THR A 22 -3.93 0.52 3.48
N ALA A 23 -3.60 1.54 4.29
CA ALA A 23 -2.77 2.65 3.85
C ALA A 23 -1.34 2.20 3.50
N VAL A 24 -0.77 1.27 4.28
CA VAL A 24 0.54 0.67 3.98
C VAL A 24 0.49 -0.11 2.67
N ILE A 25 -0.54 -0.93 2.46
CA ILE A 25 -0.73 -1.68 1.20
C ILE A 25 -0.84 -0.71 0.02
N ALA A 26 -1.64 0.35 0.15
CA ALA A 26 -1.81 1.35 -0.89
C ALA A 26 -0.50 2.09 -1.20
N ALA A 27 0.30 2.43 -0.19
CA ALA A 27 1.59 3.08 -0.39
C ALA A 27 2.59 2.16 -1.12
N VAL A 28 2.69 0.90 -0.71
CA VAL A 28 3.57 -0.09 -1.34
C VAL A 28 3.16 -0.33 -2.80
N LEU A 29 1.87 -0.55 -3.05
CA LEU A 29 1.37 -0.79 -4.39
C LEU A 29 1.52 0.46 -5.27
N GLY A 30 1.19 1.64 -4.75
CA GLY A 30 1.33 2.92 -5.44
C GLY A 30 2.76 3.19 -5.87
N GLU A 31 3.74 3.04 -4.96
CA GLU A 31 5.16 3.23 -5.28
C GLU A 31 5.66 2.19 -6.29
N SER A 32 5.27 0.92 -6.13
CA SER A 32 5.66 -0.15 -7.06
C SER A 32 5.18 0.16 -8.48
N LEU A 33 3.91 0.55 -8.63
CA LEU A 33 3.32 0.89 -9.92
C LEU A 33 3.89 2.18 -10.49
N HIS A 34 4.15 3.18 -9.64
CA HIS A 34 4.74 4.44 -10.04
C HIS A 34 6.16 4.24 -10.60
N ARG A 35 6.97 3.42 -9.93
CA ARG A 35 8.32 3.08 -10.39
C ARG A 35 8.30 2.37 -11.74
N ASP A 36 7.41 1.39 -11.92
CA ASP A 36 7.24 0.67 -13.19
C ASP A 36 6.76 1.60 -14.32
N ALA A 37 5.78 2.45 -14.04
CA ALA A 37 5.28 3.44 -14.98
C ALA A 37 6.39 4.41 -15.45
N ARG A 38 7.24 4.87 -14.53
CA ARG A 38 8.36 5.77 -14.86
C ARG A 38 9.39 5.10 -15.77
N VAL A 39 9.79 3.86 -15.48
CA VAL A 39 10.73 3.11 -16.33
C VAL A 39 10.17 2.93 -17.75
N ARG A 40 8.87 2.60 -17.86
CA ARG A 40 8.20 2.46 -19.17
C ARG A 40 8.05 3.79 -19.89
N ASN A 41 7.81 4.86 -19.16
CA ASN A 41 7.71 6.20 -19.71
C ASN A 41 9.06 6.65 -20.28
N GLU A 42 10.15 6.52 -19.52
CA GLU A 42 11.50 6.90 -19.95
C GLU A 42 11.98 6.13 -21.18
N ALA A 43 11.56 4.87 -21.34
CA ALA A 43 11.89 4.03 -22.49
C ALA A 43 10.89 4.16 -23.65
N SER A 44 9.95 5.11 -23.59
CA SER A 44 8.85 5.20 -24.56
C SER A 44 9.27 5.94 -25.83
N GLU A 45 9.17 5.26 -26.97
CA GLU A 45 9.24 5.86 -28.31
C GLU A 45 8.18 6.96 -28.53
N LEU A 46 7.09 6.95 -27.75
CA LEU A 46 6.04 7.96 -27.81
C LEU A 46 6.49 9.32 -27.26
N LEU A 47 7.57 9.40 -26.48
CA LEU A 47 8.15 10.68 -26.08
C LEU A 47 8.68 11.47 -27.28
N GLU A 48 9.24 10.78 -28.27
CA GLU A 48 9.80 11.42 -29.48
C GLU A 48 8.71 11.99 -30.39
N LEU A 49 7.49 11.45 -30.29
CA LEU A 49 6.32 11.87 -31.07
C LEU A 49 5.50 12.97 -30.37
N ASN A 50 5.86 13.35 -29.15
CA ASN A 50 5.18 14.33 -28.32
C ASN A 50 5.96 15.66 -28.25
N THR A 51 6.40 16.14 -29.42
CA THR A 51 6.95 17.48 -29.66
C THR A 51 5.89 18.37 -30.29
#